data_AF-A0A2M8M8T9-F1
#
_entry.id   AF-A0A2M8M8T9-F1
#
_cell.length_a   1.000
_cell.length_b   1.000
_cell.length_c   1.000
_cell.angle_alpha   90.00
_cell.angle_beta   90.00
_cell.angle_gamma   90.00
#
_symmetry.space_group_name_H-M   'P 1'
#
loop_
_entity.id
_entity.type
_entity.pdbx_description
1 polymer ?
#
loop_
_entity_poly.entity_id
_entity_poly.type
_entity_poly.pdbx_seq_one_letter_code
_entity_poly.pdbx_strand_id
1 'polypeptide(L)'
;MMNKKNTIMSNFFSKIINKLKDNGIDTDVNVEASANTKETTSTVQRVQTEEEVTQFVESSNFTEEEQPYTIEILEKNKKKETLSVTQTTNRGQLPNNVTDAIELQELTLNAILNTFRPFAFGNTAISAIRFHLKYGNTRVESIASSSLFKNDDFINHIKVKMSGLGIKYADNFRVYLIYSSPDFERFSLITQWLSVEPIPQGGSEHKIKASVKAVKGFIWGDVVEIEPTEEPCYIGRGREPELPSGISVLNKVAFISPDEINDPKYEINRYVSRSIAYIFYDQNSNEFKIMRSKLMDNSQHIVKIVRIRKNSVEKISLNNTMNEYTLNDGDQITFNEKVSLKISIFEVD
;
A
#
# COMPACT_ATOMS: atom_id res chain seq x y z
N MET A 1 -18.81 14.13 28.51
CA MET A 1 -19.49 13.72 27.25
C MET A 1 -18.48 12.98 26.38
N MET A 2 -18.38 11.66 26.54
CA MET A 2 -17.48 10.81 25.75
C MET A 2 -17.92 10.79 24.28
N ASN A 3 -16.92 10.84 23.40
CA ASN A 3 -17.04 11.11 21.98
C ASN A 3 -17.71 9.92 21.24
N LYS A 4 -19.05 9.93 21.16
CA LYS A 4 -19.87 8.90 20.49
C LYS A 4 -19.39 8.58 19.06
N LYS A 5 -18.73 9.52 18.36
CA LYS A 5 -18.19 9.29 17.00
C LYS A 5 -17.08 8.23 16.95
N ASN A 6 -16.18 8.19 17.93
CA ASN A 6 -15.03 7.26 17.90
C ASN A 6 -15.43 5.82 18.23
N THR A 7 -16.41 5.63 19.12
CA THR A 7 -16.94 4.29 19.47
C THR A 7 -17.81 3.71 18.35
N ILE A 8 -18.53 4.56 17.61
CA ILE A 8 -19.34 4.14 16.46
C ILE A 8 -18.44 3.71 15.28
N MET A 9 -17.35 4.44 14.99
CA MET A 9 -16.39 4.03 13.94
C MET A 9 -15.68 2.70 14.29
N SER A 10 -15.26 2.50 15.54
CA SER A 10 -14.57 1.27 15.96
C SER A 10 -15.45 0.01 15.83
N ASN A 11 -16.74 0.10 16.16
CA ASN A 11 -17.70 -1.01 16.05
C ASN A 11 -18.21 -1.24 14.61
N PHE A 12 -17.98 -0.28 13.71
CA PHE A 12 -18.39 -0.33 12.31
C PHE A 12 -17.40 -1.09 11.44
N PHE A 13 -16.10 -0.82 11.58
CA PHE A 13 -15.08 -1.50 10.77
C PHE A 13 -14.84 -2.95 11.19
N SER A 14 -15.03 -3.27 12.48
CA SER A 14 -15.06 -4.65 12.96
C SER A 14 -16.22 -5.44 12.34
N LYS A 15 -17.36 -4.80 12.02
CA LYS A 15 -18.43 -5.45 11.24
C LYS A 15 -18.04 -5.67 9.78
N ILE A 16 -17.35 -4.73 9.13
CA ILE A 16 -16.87 -4.91 7.75
C ILE A 16 -15.89 -6.08 7.68
N ILE A 17 -14.90 -6.12 8.58
CA ILE A 17 -13.91 -7.20 8.66
C ILE A 17 -14.59 -8.54 8.95
N ASN A 18 -15.54 -8.60 9.89
CA ASN A 18 -16.25 -9.84 10.20
C ASN A 18 -17.16 -10.31 9.06
N LYS A 19 -17.80 -9.41 8.31
CA LYS A 19 -18.65 -9.78 7.16
C LYS A 19 -17.82 -10.24 5.95
N LEU A 20 -16.58 -9.77 5.83
CA LEU A 20 -15.61 -10.31 4.86
C LEU A 20 -15.18 -11.73 5.26
N LYS A 21 -15.00 -12.02 6.56
CA LYS A 21 -14.77 -13.38 7.07
C LYS A 21 -15.94 -14.33 6.82
N ASP A 22 -17.18 -13.85 7.04
CA ASP A 22 -18.39 -14.65 6.78
C ASP A 22 -18.58 -15.01 5.29
N ASN A 23 -17.94 -14.26 4.38
CA ASN A 23 -17.87 -14.55 2.94
C ASN A 23 -16.61 -15.34 2.53
N GLY A 24 -15.91 -15.98 3.49
CA GLY A 24 -14.77 -16.87 3.22
C GLY A 24 -13.41 -16.18 3.13
N ILE A 25 -13.28 -14.91 3.53
CA ILE A 25 -12.01 -14.17 3.50
C ILE A 25 -11.41 -14.13 4.91
N ASP A 26 -10.49 -15.04 5.21
CA ASP A 26 -9.83 -15.08 6.52
C ASP A 26 -8.85 -13.90 6.66
N THR A 27 -9.04 -13.12 7.73
CA THR A 27 -8.17 -11.98 8.07
C THR A 27 -7.78 -12.06 9.55
N ASP A 28 -6.58 -12.53 9.84
CA ASP A 28 -6.02 -12.53 11.19
C ASP A 28 -5.62 -11.09 11.60
N VAL A 29 -6.58 -10.32 12.09
CA VAL A 29 -6.33 -9.01 12.69
C VAL A 29 -7.07 -8.91 14.02
N ASN A 30 -6.31 -8.93 15.12
CA ASN A 30 -6.80 -8.61 16.47
C ASN A 30 -6.71 -7.10 16.68
N VAL A 31 -7.85 -6.43 16.86
CA VAL A 31 -7.90 -5.00 17.23
C VAL A 31 -8.29 -4.90 18.70
N GLU A 32 -7.31 -4.73 19.59
CA GLU A 32 -7.56 -4.39 20.99
C GLU A 32 -7.80 -2.88 21.14
N ALA A 33 -9.00 -2.50 21.58
CA ALA A 33 -9.35 -1.13 21.92
C ALA A 33 -8.97 -0.83 23.38
N SER A 34 -7.87 -0.11 23.61
CA SER A 34 -7.56 0.45 24.93
C SER A 34 -8.28 1.79 25.12
N ALA A 35 -9.29 1.81 26.00
CA ALA A 35 -9.90 3.04 26.49
C ALA A 35 -9.10 3.56 27.68
N ASN A 36 -8.51 4.74 27.56
CA ASN A 36 -7.96 5.45 28.72
C ASN A 36 -8.71 6.77 28.92
N THR A 37 -9.56 6.78 29.94
CA THR A 37 -10.39 7.90 30.37
C THR A 37 -9.67 8.65 31.48
N LYS A 38 -9.32 9.93 31.26
CA LYS A 38 -9.18 10.90 32.36
C LYS A 38 -9.75 12.25 31.93
N GLU A 39 -10.64 12.76 32.77
CA GLU A 39 -11.44 13.96 32.57
C GLU A 39 -10.67 15.25 32.86
N THR A 40 -10.92 16.22 31.98
CA THR A 40 -10.99 17.69 32.05
C THR A 40 -10.52 18.47 33.30
N THR A 41 -9.82 19.59 33.04
CA THR A 41 -10.30 20.90 33.51
C THR A 41 -9.85 22.00 32.53
N SER A 42 -10.81 22.77 32.00
CA SER A 42 -10.59 23.94 31.15
C SER A 42 -10.63 25.20 31.99
N THR A 43 -9.79 26.20 31.68
CA THR A 43 -10.00 27.59 32.10
C THR A 43 -10.18 28.43 30.85
N VAL A 44 -11.34 29.11 30.78
CA VAL A 44 -11.75 30.01 29.71
C VAL A 44 -11.10 31.37 29.95
N GLN A 45 -10.48 31.95 28.92
CA GLN A 45 -10.41 33.41 28.78
C GLN A 45 -10.93 33.82 27.40
N ARG A 46 -11.89 34.73 27.47
CA ARG A 46 -12.71 35.31 26.42
C ARG A 46 -12.06 36.62 25.99
N VAL A 47 -11.84 36.83 24.69
CA VAL A 47 -11.74 38.16 24.10
C VAL A 47 -12.55 38.15 22.80
N GLN A 48 -13.63 38.93 22.82
CA GLN A 48 -14.39 39.35 21.64
C GLN A 48 -13.70 40.58 21.04
N THR A 49 -13.66 40.67 19.72
CA THR A 49 -13.79 41.95 18.99
C THR A 49 -14.38 41.65 17.61
N GLU A 50 -15.51 42.30 17.35
CA GLU A 50 -16.21 42.41 16.08
C GLU A 50 -15.44 43.34 15.13
N GLU A 51 -15.56 43.11 13.82
CA GLU A 51 -15.77 44.18 12.83
C GLU A 51 -16.26 43.58 11.50
N GLU A 52 -17.41 44.08 11.05
CA GLU A 52 -18.07 43.81 9.78
C GLU A 52 -17.40 44.55 8.61
N VAL A 53 -17.36 43.94 7.42
CA VAL A 53 -17.63 44.66 6.16
C VAL A 53 -18.33 43.71 5.18
N THR A 54 -19.55 44.10 4.79
CA THR A 54 -20.35 43.53 3.71
C THR A 54 -20.00 44.20 2.38
N GLN A 55 -19.93 43.43 1.29
CA GLN A 55 -20.12 43.92 -0.08
C GLN A 55 -20.91 42.88 -0.89
N PHE A 56 -21.90 43.38 -1.63
CA PHE A 56 -22.86 42.66 -2.47
C PHE A 56 -22.57 42.89 -3.96
N VAL A 57 -23.22 42.06 -4.79
CA VAL A 57 -23.53 42.19 -6.25
C VAL A 57 -22.41 41.62 -7.16
N GLU A 58 -22.63 40.72 -8.13
CA GLU A 58 -23.75 40.59 -9.09
C GLU A 58 -23.90 39.14 -9.62
N SER A 59 -25.15 38.73 -9.82
CA SER A 59 -25.59 37.52 -10.50
C SER A 59 -25.68 37.73 -12.02
N SER A 60 -25.25 36.76 -12.83
CA SER A 60 -25.66 36.65 -14.23
C SER A 60 -26.34 35.30 -14.48
N ASN A 61 -27.65 35.34 -14.67
CA ASN A 61 -28.47 34.25 -15.16
C ASN A 61 -28.19 34.01 -16.66
N PHE A 62 -28.00 32.76 -17.05
CA PHE A 62 -28.32 32.29 -18.39
C PHE A 62 -29.18 31.04 -18.26
N THR A 63 -30.40 31.14 -18.77
CA THR A 63 -31.38 30.06 -18.90
C THR A 63 -31.38 29.64 -20.37
N GLU A 64 -31.12 28.37 -20.67
CA GLU A 64 -31.54 27.77 -21.95
C GLU A 64 -32.39 26.52 -21.63
N GLU A 65 -33.58 26.49 -22.21
CA GLU A 65 -34.63 25.51 -22.01
C GLU A 65 -34.29 24.18 -22.69
N GLU A 66 -34.34 23.06 -21.95
CA GLU A 66 -34.33 21.72 -22.53
C GLU A 66 -35.75 21.34 -23.02
N GLN A 67 -35.91 21.18 -24.33
CA GLN A 67 -37.08 20.53 -24.94
C GLN A 67 -36.80 19.03 -25.10
N PRO A 68 -37.64 18.12 -24.57
CA PRO A 68 -37.50 16.70 -24.84
C PRO A 68 -38.04 16.37 -26.24
N TYR A 69 -37.30 15.59 -27.02
CA TYR A 69 -37.84 14.94 -28.24
C TYR A 69 -38.01 13.43 -28.02
N THR A 70 -39.16 12.93 -28.48
CA THR A 70 -39.57 11.53 -28.41
C THR A 70 -39.19 10.82 -29.72
N ILE A 71 -38.57 9.65 -29.64
CA ILE A 71 -38.45 8.72 -30.78
C ILE A 71 -39.42 7.57 -30.55
N GLU A 72 -40.50 7.51 -31.32
CA GLU A 72 -41.39 6.35 -31.38
C GLU A 72 -40.80 5.29 -32.33
N ILE A 73 -40.66 4.05 -31.84
CA ILE A 73 -40.47 2.87 -32.68
C ILE A 73 -41.61 1.90 -32.38
N LEU A 74 -42.40 1.60 -33.43
CA LEU A 74 -43.60 0.78 -33.40
C LEU A 74 -43.29 -0.73 -33.29
N GLU A 75 -43.81 -1.32 -32.21
CA GLU A 75 -44.15 -2.72 -31.85
C GLU A 75 -43.44 -3.97 -32.47
N LYS A 76 -43.02 -4.90 -31.58
CA LYS A 76 -43.85 -6.06 -31.14
C LYS A 76 -43.15 -6.91 -30.05
N ASN A 77 -43.81 -6.99 -28.89
CA ASN A 77 -43.76 -8.05 -27.86
C ASN A 77 -42.40 -8.65 -27.44
N LYS A 78 -41.80 -8.09 -26.39
CA LYS A 78 -41.29 -8.81 -25.21
C LYS A 78 -40.93 -7.81 -24.12
N LYS A 79 -41.31 -8.10 -22.86
CA LYS A 79 -41.04 -7.29 -21.66
C LYS A 79 -39.58 -6.82 -21.64
N LYS A 80 -39.37 -5.51 -21.79
CA LYS A 80 -38.09 -4.82 -21.56
C LYS A 80 -38.06 -4.37 -20.10
N GLU A 81 -37.17 -4.94 -19.31
CA GLU A 81 -36.65 -4.24 -18.12
C GLU A 81 -35.81 -3.07 -18.61
N THR A 82 -36.19 -1.87 -18.20
CA THR A 82 -35.52 -0.63 -18.57
C THR A 82 -34.34 -0.44 -17.60
N LEU A 83 -33.12 -0.74 -18.06
CA LEU A 83 -31.91 -0.28 -17.41
C LEU A 83 -31.82 1.24 -17.62
N SER A 84 -32.13 2.01 -16.58
CA SER A 84 -31.85 3.43 -16.52
C SER A 84 -30.34 3.64 -16.46
N VAL A 85 -29.73 3.86 -17.63
CA VAL A 85 -28.36 4.37 -17.72
C VAL A 85 -28.41 5.82 -17.27
N THR A 86 -28.10 6.05 -16.00
CA THR A 86 -27.86 7.41 -15.49
C THR A 86 -26.45 7.79 -15.92
N GLN A 87 -26.30 8.57 -16.99
CA GLN A 87 -25.07 9.30 -17.24
C GLN A 87 -24.90 10.30 -16.10
N THR A 88 -24.12 9.94 -15.09
CA THR A 88 -23.66 10.89 -14.08
C THR A 88 -22.39 11.54 -14.60
N THR A 89 -22.54 12.60 -15.37
CA THR A 89 -21.52 13.67 -15.47
C THR A 89 -21.51 14.46 -14.17
N ASN A 90 -21.15 13.80 -13.08
CA ASN A 90 -20.94 14.46 -11.80
C ASN A 90 -19.44 14.47 -11.51
N ARG A 91 -18.81 15.66 -11.64
CA ARG A 91 -17.76 16.08 -10.70
C ARG A 91 -18.40 16.27 -9.31
N GLY A 92 -19.04 15.20 -8.82
CA GLY A 92 -19.71 15.14 -7.53
C GLY A 92 -18.70 14.76 -6.46
N GLN A 93 -18.93 15.23 -5.24
CA GLN A 93 -18.13 14.87 -4.07
C GLN A 93 -17.89 13.36 -4.05
N LEU A 94 -16.60 12.98 -4.04
CA LEU A 94 -16.20 11.59 -3.87
C LEU A 94 -16.83 11.03 -2.59
N PRO A 95 -17.22 9.75 -2.57
CA PRO A 95 -17.86 9.16 -1.40
C PRO A 95 -16.92 9.25 -0.20
N ASN A 96 -17.32 10.06 0.79
CA ASN A 96 -16.55 10.31 2.01
C ASN A 96 -16.72 9.17 3.03
N ASN A 97 -17.80 8.39 2.92
CA ASN A 97 -18.18 7.34 3.86
C ASN A 97 -18.65 6.10 3.09
N VAL A 98 -17.72 5.28 2.59
CA VAL A 98 -18.08 3.95 2.08
C VAL A 98 -18.57 3.12 3.27
N THR A 99 -19.83 2.71 3.21
CA THR A 99 -20.56 2.15 4.35
C THR A 99 -20.49 0.63 4.46
N ASP A 100 -20.15 -0.07 3.37
CA ASP A 100 -19.86 -1.50 3.41
C ASP A 100 -18.95 -1.98 2.25
N ALA A 101 -18.57 -3.26 2.30
CA ALA A 101 -17.68 -3.89 1.32
C ALA A 101 -18.30 -4.02 -0.08
N ILE A 102 -19.64 -4.12 -0.17
CA ILE A 102 -20.35 -4.24 -1.45
C ILE A 102 -20.26 -2.91 -2.18
N GLU A 103 -20.48 -1.81 -1.46
CA GLU A 103 -20.33 -0.46 -2.00
C GLU A 103 -18.89 -0.21 -2.51
N LEU A 104 -17.86 -0.64 -1.77
CA LEU A 104 -16.46 -0.53 -2.22
C LEU A 104 -16.23 -1.34 -3.51
N GLN A 105 -16.78 -2.55 -3.59
CA GLN A 105 -16.69 -3.40 -4.78
C GLN A 105 -17.33 -2.73 -6.00
N GLU A 106 -18.55 -2.22 -5.85
CA GLU A 106 -19.30 -1.56 -6.92
C GLU A 106 -18.62 -0.28 -7.40
N LEU A 107 -18.17 0.58 -6.48
CA LEU A 107 -17.42 1.79 -6.80
C LEU A 107 -16.14 1.46 -7.57
N THR A 108 -15.41 0.45 -7.09
CA THR A 108 -14.17 0.00 -7.72
C THR A 108 -14.41 -0.55 -9.12
N LEU A 109 -15.40 -1.43 -9.29
CA LEU A 109 -15.79 -1.96 -10.59
C LEU A 109 -16.18 -0.84 -11.56
N ASN A 110 -17.06 0.06 -11.14
CA ASN A 110 -17.51 1.18 -11.98
C ASN A 110 -16.34 2.08 -12.39
N ALA A 111 -15.43 2.38 -11.47
CA ALA A 111 -14.26 3.20 -11.74
C ALA A 111 -13.29 2.51 -12.72
N ILE A 112 -13.04 1.21 -12.56
CA ILE A 112 -12.24 0.42 -13.52
C ILE A 112 -12.89 0.48 -14.89
N LEU A 113 -14.18 0.17 -15.01
CA LEU A 113 -14.87 0.13 -16.30
C LEU A 113 -14.87 1.48 -17.01
N ASN A 114 -15.05 2.57 -16.26
CA ASN A 114 -15.01 3.93 -16.83
C ASN A 114 -13.60 4.35 -17.24
N THR A 115 -12.61 4.11 -16.38
CA THR A 115 -11.21 4.47 -16.63
C THR A 115 -10.63 3.65 -17.77
N PHE A 116 -11.04 2.39 -17.90
CA PHE A 116 -10.42 1.44 -18.82
C PHE A 116 -11.17 1.37 -20.15
N ARG A 117 -12.35 1.99 -20.24
CA ARG A 117 -13.17 2.04 -21.47
C ARG A 117 -12.39 2.43 -22.72
N PRO A 118 -11.44 3.39 -22.70
CA PRO A 118 -10.65 3.72 -23.88
C PRO A 118 -9.85 2.53 -24.44
N PHE A 119 -9.44 1.59 -23.58
CA PHE A 119 -8.70 0.39 -24.00
C PHE A 119 -9.56 -0.66 -24.69
N ALA A 120 -10.89 -0.58 -24.58
CA ALA A 120 -11.79 -1.44 -25.35
C ALA A 120 -11.69 -1.19 -26.86
N PHE A 121 -11.33 0.03 -27.25
CA PHE A 121 -11.17 0.44 -28.65
C PHE A 121 -9.73 0.29 -29.14
N GLY A 122 -8.79 0.13 -28.23
CA GLY A 122 -7.38 -0.13 -28.52
C GLY A 122 -7.11 -1.63 -28.71
N ASN A 123 -6.11 -1.97 -29.51
CA ASN A 123 -5.64 -3.36 -29.60
C ASN A 123 -4.62 -3.74 -28.51
N THR A 124 -4.48 -2.90 -27.49
CA THR A 124 -3.51 -3.06 -26.40
C THR A 124 -4.18 -3.77 -25.22
N ALA A 125 -3.65 -4.92 -24.82
CA ALA A 125 -4.10 -5.59 -23.62
C ALA A 125 -3.58 -4.86 -22.37
N ILE A 126 -4.28 -5.01 -21.24
CA ILE A 126 -3.85 -4.52 -19.94
C ILE A 126 -3.02 -5.61 -19.25
N SER A 127 -1.77 -5.30 -18.91
CA SER A 127 -0.89 -6.23 -18.19
C SER A 127 -1.07 -6.14 -16.68
N ALA A 128 -1.50 -4.99 -16.15
CA ALA A 128 -1.76 -4.87 -14.72
C ALA A 128 -2.75 -3.75 -14.38
N ILE A 129 -3.26 -3.80 -13.14
CA ILE A 129 -3.96 -2.69 -12.49
C ILE A 129 -3.14 -2.26 -11.28
N ARG A 130 -2.91 -0.96 -11.12
CA ARG A 130 -2.39 -0.41 -9.86
C ARG A 130 -3.47 0.34 -9.13
N PHE A 131 -3.60 0.04 -7.85
CA PHE A 131 -4.43 0.76 -6.93
C PHE A 131 -3.55 1.59 -6.02
N HIS A 132 -3.72 2.91 -6.07
CA HIS A 132 -2.96 3.85 -5.29
C HIS A 132 -3.77 4.21 -4.05
N LEU A 133 -3.18 3.92 -2.89
CA LEU A 133 -3.76 4.23 -1.59
C LEU A 133 -3.12 5.50 -1.05
N LYS A 134 -3.97 6.46 -0.65
CA LYS A 134 -3.53 7.71 -0.01
C LYS A 134 -2.76 7.46 1.30
N TYR A 135 -3.05 6.35 1.96
CA TYR A 135 -2.54 6.04 3.28
C TYR A 135 -1.62 4.82 3.31
N GLY A 136 -0.83 4.70 4.38
CA GLY A 136 -0.01 3.52 4.65
C GLY A 136 -0.85 2.26 4.93
N ASN A 137 -0.19 1.11 4.91
CA ASN A 137 -0.79 -0.23 5.03
C ASN A 137 -1.52 -0.53 6.36
N THR A 138 -1.33 0.27 7.41
CA THR A 138 -1.97 0.07 8.72
C THR A 138 -3.30 0.80 8.89
N ARG A 139 -3.67 1.70 7.98
CA ARG A 139 -4.97 2.37 8.03
C ARG A 139 -6.09 1.40 7.66
N VAL A 140 -7.26 1.58 8.27
CA VAL A 140 -8.40 0.67 8.07
C VAL A 140 -8.87 0.66 6.62
N GLU A 141 -8.80 1.80 5.94
CA GLU A 141 -9.12 1.95 4.52
C GLU A 141 -8.16 1.15 3.63
N SER A 142 -6.87 1.20 3.97
CA SER A 142 -5.82 0.43 3.28
C SER A 142 -5.96 -1.06 3.52
N ILE A 143 -6.30 -1.47 4.75
CA ILE A 143 -6.56 -2.87 5.09
C ILE A 143 -7.78 -3.39 4.33
N ALA A 144 -8.89 -2.65 4.34
CA ALA A 144 -10.10 -3.03 3.62
C ALA A 144 -9.86 -3.17 2.11
N SER A 145 -9.14 -2.21 1.52
CA SER A 145 -8.74 -2.26 0.12
C SER A 145 -7.84 -3.47 -0.14
N SER A 146 -6.85 -3.71 0.72
CA SER A 146 -5.97 -4.88 0.58
C SER A 146 -6.73 -6.21 0.64
N SER A 147 -7.66 -6.36 1.59
CA SER A 147 -8.50 -7.54 1.69
C SER A 147 -9.35 -7.74 0.44
N LEU A 148 -9.86 -6.66 -0.15
CA LEU A 148 -10.64 -6.73 -1.37
C LEU A 148 -9.81 -7.19 -2.57
N PHE A 149 -8.62 -6.63 -2.76
CA PHE A 149 -7.77 -6.94 -3.92
C PHE A 149 -6.95 -8.23 -3.78
N LYS A 150 -6.94 -8.83 -2.59
CA LYS A 150 -6.45 -10.20 -2.36
C LYS A 150 -7.53 -11.27 -2.59
N ASN A 151 -8.78 -10.87 -2.85
CA ASN A 151 -9.85 -11.82 -3.12
C ASN A 151 -9.86 -12.19 -4.61
N ASP A 152 -9.51 -13.43 -4.92
CA ASP A 152 -9.44 -13.95 -6.29
C ASP A 152 -10.79 -13.90 -7.02
N ASP A 153 -11.92 -14.13 -6.34
CA ASP A 153 -13.26 -14.04 -6.94
C ASP A 153 -13.54 -12.60 -7.38
N PHE A 154 -13.12 -11.61 -6.60
CA PHE A 154 -13.26 -10.21 -6.97
C PHE A 154 -12.36 -9.86 -8.16
N ILE A 155 -11.11 -10.32 -8.17
CA ILE A 155 -10.21 -10.14 -9.32
C ILE A 155 -10.76 -10.82 -10.59
N ASN A 156 -11.33 -12.01 -10.46
CA ASN A 156 -11.99 -12.71 -11.55
C ASN A 156 -13.23 -11.94 -12.03
N HIS A 157 -14.00 -11.34 -11.12
CA HIS A 157 -15.14 -10.50 -11.48
C HIS A 157 -14.70 -9.27 -12.28
N ILE A 158 -13.60 -8.61 -11.88
CA ILE A 158 -12.99 -7.51 -12.65
C ILE A 158 -12.63 -7.99 -14.07
N LYS A 159 -11.92 -9.12 -14.20
CA LYS A 159 -11.54 -9.71 -15.49
C LYS A 159 -12.75 -10.00 -16.38
N VAL A 160 -13.80 -10.60 -15.82
CA VAL A 160 -15.05 -10.91 -16.55
C VAL A 160 -15.71 -9.62 -17.06
N LYS A 161 -15.78 -8.57 -16.22
CA LYS A 161 -16.37 -7.29 -16.63
C LYS A 161 -15.54 -6.57 -17.69
N MET A 162 -14.21 -6.60 -17.56
CA MET A 162 -13.29 -6.08 -18.58
C MET A 162 -13.49 -6.79 -19.93
N SER A 163 -13.48 -8.12 -19.93
CA SER A 163 -13.73 -8.94 -21.13
C SER A 163 -15.11 -8.65 -21.74
N GLY A 164 -16.14 -8.50 -20.90
CA GLY A 164 -17.50 -8.16 -21.34
C GLY A 164 -17.60 -6.79 -22.03
N LEU A 165 -16.66 -5.88 -21.77
CA LEU A 165 -16.54 -4.59 -22.46
C LEU A 165 -15.55 -4.62 -23.64
N GLY A 166 -14.97 -5.78 -23.97
CA GLY A 166 -13.96 -5.90 -25.02
C GLY A 166 -12.56 -5.43 -24.61
N ILE A 167 -12.32 -5.17 -23.32
CA ILE A 167 -10.99 -4.80 -22.81
C ILE A 167 -10.16 -6.06 -22.65
N LYS A 168 -9.08 -6.18 -23.42
CA LYS A 168 -8.16 -7.31 -23.34
C LYS A 168 -7.25 -7.17 -22.12
N TYR A 169 -6.82 -8.30 -21.54
CA TYR A 169 -5.78 -8.36 -20.52
C TYR A 169 -4.77 -9.45 -20.85
N ALA A 170 -3.54 -9.30 -20.36
CA ALA A 170 -2.46 -10.25 -20.61
C ALA A 170 -2.62 -11.53 -19.77
N ASP A 171 -2.03 -12.65 -20.21
CA ASP A 171 -2.09 -13.93 -19.48
C ASP A 171 -1.45 -13.83 -18.09
N ASN A 172 -0.42 -12.99 -17.95
CA ASN A 172 0.26 -12.68 -16.70
C ASN A 172 -0.34 -11.47 -15.97
N PHE A 173 -1.64 -11.18 -16.13
CA PHE A 173 -2.30 -10.03 -15.53
C PHE A 173 -2.09 -9.93 -14.01
N ARG A 174 -1.66 -8.75 -13.52
CA ARG A 174 -1.37 -8.51 -12.10
C ARG A 174 -2.21 -7.38 -11.51
N VAL A 175 -2.39 -7.42 -10.19
CA VAL A 175 -2.99 -6.33 -9.42
C VAL A 175 -1.99 -5.92 -8.34
N TYR A 176 -1.72 -4.61 -8.29
CA TYR A 176 -0.77 -4.03 -7.34
C TYR A 176 -1.46 -3.04 -6.41
N LEU A 177 -0.98 -2.97 -5.19
CA LEU A 177 -1.35 -1.95 -4.21
C LEU A 177 -0.15 -1.09 -3.88
N ILE A 178 -0.26 0.21 -4.13
CA ILE A 178 0.79 1.17 -3.77
C ILE A 178 0.30 1.97 -2.57
N TYR A 179 0.91 1.75 -1.41
CA TYR A 179 0.56 2.45 -0.18
C TYR A 179 1.26 3.82 -0.09
N SER A 180 0.61 4.77 0.58
CA SER A 180 1.11 6.15 0.72
C SER A 180 1.55 6.76 -0.62
N SER A 181 0.82 6.47 -1.70
CA SER A 181 1.27 6.78 -3.05
C SER A 181 1.40 8.29 -3.27
N PRO A 182 2.55 8.79 -3.75
CA PRO A 182 2.72 10.20 -4.09
C PRO A 182 1.87 10.60 -5.30
N ASP A 183 1.54 9.65 -6.18
CA ASP A 183 0.76 9.85 -7.39
C ASP A 183 -0.75 9.61 -7.20
N PHE A 184 -1.20 9.43 -5.96
CA PHE A 184 -2.61 9.14 -5.64
C PHE A 184 -3.60 10.06 -6.39
N GLU A 185 -3.33 11.37 -6.43
CA GLU A 185 -4.21 12.37 -7.05
C GLU A 185 -4.05 12.48 -8.58
N ARG A 186 -3.05 11.81 -9.18
CA ARG A 186 -2.80 11.82 -10.63
C ARG A 186 -3.71 10.86 -11.40
N PHE A 187 -4.17 9.81 -10.72
CA PHE A 187 -4.94 8.73 -11.34
C PHE A 187 -6.43 8.83 -11.05
N SER A 188 -7.23 8.00 -11.73
CA SER A 188 -8.68 8.01 -11.59
C SER A 188 -9.11 7.67 -10.17
N LEU A 189 -9.69 8.63 -9.46
CA LEU A 189 -10.18 8.45 -8.10
C LEU A 189 -11.39 7.51 -8.08
N ILE A 190 -11.33 6.51 -7.21
CA ILE A 190 -12.45 5.63 -6.86
C ILE A 190 -13.15 6.19 -5.63
N THR A 191 -12.36 6.55 -4.61
CA THR A 191 -12.79 7.16 -3.36
C THR A 191 -11.82 8.27 -2.96
N GLN A 192 -12.06 8.94 -1.82
CA GLN A 192 -11.11 9.92 -1.27
C GLN A 192 -9.74 9.33 -0.83
N TRP A 193 -9.60 8.00 -0.81
CA TRP A 193 -8.37 7.30 -0.39
C TRP A 193 -7.86 6.25 -1.36
N LEU A 194 -8.59 5.95 -2.45
CA LEU A 194 -8.26 4.92 -3.43
C LEU A 194 -8.38 5.48 -4.86
N SER A 195 -7.35 5.32 -5.68
CA SER A 195 -7.38 5.59 -7.12
C SER A 195 -6.83 4.42 -7.92
N VAL A 196 -7.09 4.41 -9.23
CA VAL A 196 -6.77 3.30 -10.13
C VAL A 196 -6.04 3.75 -11.39
N GLU A 197 -5.01 2.98 -11.76
CA GLU A 197 -4.21 3.14 -12.96
C GLU A 197 -4.24 1.82 -13.78
N PRO A 198 -4.67 1.86 -15.05
CA PRO A 198 -4.47 0.75 -15.98
C PRO A 198 -3.04 0.74 -16.51
N ILE A 199 -2.39 -0.42 -16.50
CA ILE A 199 -1.06 -0.61 -17.09
C ILE A 199 -1.22 -1.37 -18.41
N PRO A 200 -1.00 -0.72 -19.56
CA PRO A 200 -1.04 -1.40 -20.85
C PRO A 200 0.14 -2.37 -20.99
N GLN A 201 -0.04 -3.42 -21.77
CA GLN A 201 1.02 -4.36 -22.13
C GLN A 201 2.13 -3.61 -22.89
N GLY A 202 3.36 -3.64 -22.35
CA GLY A 202 4.49 -2.84 -22.83
C GLY A 202 4.59 -1.44 -22.20
N GLY A 203 3.65 -1.04 -21.34
CA GLY A 203 3.82 0.09 -20.43
C GLY A 203 4.86 -0.23 -19.35
N SER A 204 5.52 0.79 -18.80
CA SER A 204 6.47 0.61 -17.72
C SER A 204 5.76 -0.03 -16.52
N GLU A 205 6.16 -1.25 -16.17
CA GLU A 205 5.90 -1.77 -14.83
C GLU A 205 6.63 -0.84 -13.85
N HIS A 206 5.94 -0.36 -12.82
CA HIS A 206 6.52 0.48 -11.79
C HIS A 206 7.45 -0.38 -10.94
N LYS A 207 8.66 -0.57 -11.46
CA LYS A 207 9.69 -1.37 -10.83
C LYS A 207 10.41 -0.47 -9.87
N ILE A 208 10.25 -0.76 -8.58
CA ILE A 208 11.12 -0.18 -7.58
C ILE A 208 12.39 -1.01 -7.50
N LYS A 209 13.53 -0.32 -7.35
CA LYS A 209 14.79 -0.92 -6.92
C LYS A 209 15.11 -0.44 -5.52
N ALA A 210 15.87 -1.26 -4.81
CA ALA A 210 16.46 -0.85 -3.54
C ALA A 210 17.98 -0.86 -3.64
N SER A 211 18.62 0.05 -2.92
CA SER A 211 20.06 0.04 -2.70
C SER A 211 20.35 0.06 -1.21
N VAL A 212 21.43 -0.63 -0.84
CA VAL A 212 21.86 -0.79 0.54
C VAL A 212 23.28 -0.29 0.68
N LYS A 213 23.50 0.60 1.66
CA LYS A 213 24.83 1.13 1.97
C LYS A 213 25.12 1.00 3.46
N ALA A 214 26.35 0.65 3.82
CA ALA A 214 26.78 0.72 5.21
C ALA A 214 26.90 2.18 5.68
N VAL A 215 26.21 2.52 6.76
CA VAL A 215 26.40 3.79 7.49
C VAL A 215 27.43 3.59 8.59
N LYS A 216 27.40 2.45 9.25
CA LYS A 216 28.35 2.04 10.28
C LYS A 216 28.67 0.56 10.12
N GLY A 217 29.95 0.22 10.20
CA GLY A 217 30.47 -1.11 9.82
C GLY A 217 30.94 -1.13 8.36
N PHE A 218 31.41 -2.28 7.92
CA PHE A 218 32.03 -2.43 6.60
C PHE A 218 31.41 -3.60 5.84
N ILE A 219 30.83 -3.33 4.67
CA ILE A 219 30.30 -4.37 3.78
C ILE A 219 31.22 -4.56 2.58
N TRP A 220 31.04 -5.67 1.88
CA TRP A 220 31.63 -5.88 0.57
C TRP A 220 30.92 -4.99 -0.45
N GLY A 221 31.68 -4.10 -1.10
CA GLY A 221 31.16 -3.06 -1.99
C GLY A 221 30.74 -1.78 -1.25
N ASP A 222 30.59 -0.68 -1.98
CA ASP A 222 30.17 0.60 -1.39
C ASP A 222 28.64 0.72 -1.30
N VAL A 223 27.95 0.14 -2.28
CA VAL A 223 26.49 0.09 -2.42
C VAL A 223 26.12 -1.27 -3.03
N VAL A 224 25.11 -1.92 -2.47
CA VAL A 224 24.57 -3.19 -2.98
C VAL A 224 23.17 -2.93 -3.54
N GLU A 225 22.97 -3.18 -4.83
CA GLU A 225 21.67 -3.06 -5.48
C GLU A 225 20.84 -4.35 -5.33
N ILE A 226 19.57 -4.16 -5.02
CA ILE A 226 18.57 -5.21 -4.85
C ILE A 226 17.49 -5.00 -5.91
N GLU A 227 17.42 -5.95 -6.83
CA GLU A 227 16.39 -6.03 -7.85
C GLU A 227 15.09 -6.60 -7.25
N PRO A 228 13.91 -6.24 -7.79
CA PRO A 228 12.62 -6.74 -7.34
C PRO A 228 12.38 -8.19 -7.81
N THR A 229 13.17 -9.12 -7.28
CA THR A 229 13.09 -10.57 -7.56
C THR A 229 12.44 -11.33 -6.40
N GLU A 230 11.93 -12.53 -6.68
CA GLU A 230 11.38 -13.43 -5.64
C GLU A 230 12.47 -13.97 -4.70
N GLU A 231 13.73 -13.96 -5.13
CA GLU A 231 14.85 -14.45 -4.33
C GLU A 231 15.16 -13.50 -3.15
N PRO A 232 15.26 -14.03 -1.92
CA PRO A 232 15.61 -13.22 -0.76
C PRO A 232 17.09 -12.80 -0.82
N CYS A 233 17.32 -11.52 -0.60
CA CYS A 233 18.63 -10.92 -0.43
C CYS A 233 19.08 -11.05 1.03
N TYR A 234 19.86 -12.08 1.34
CA TYR A 234 20.39 -12.30 2.69
C TYR A 234 21.41 -11.24 3.11
N ILE A 235 21.33 -10.89 4.40
CA ILE A 235 22.22 -9.97 5.11
C ILE A 235 22.92 -10.76 6.21
N GLY A 236 24.23 -10.62 6.30
CA GLY A 236 25.00 -11.30 7.33
C GLY A 236 26.47 -10.94 7.31
N ARG A 237 27.23 -11.55 8.23
CA ARG A 237 28.68 -11.43 8.32
C ARG A 237 29.37 -12.56 7.55
N GLY A 238 30.22 -12.18 6.60
CA GLY A 238 30.86 -13.06 5.62
C GLY A 238 30.06 -13.14 4.33
N ARG A 239 30.72 -13.36 3.19
CA ARG A 239 30.05 -13.52 1.89
C ARG A 239 29.31 -14.85 1.80
N GLU A 240 30.00 -15.93 2.15
CA GLU A 240 29.46 -17.29 2.15
C GLU A 240 29.85 -18.01 3.45
N PRO A 241 29.38 -17.54 4.61
CA PRO A 241 29.71 -18.18 5.87
C PRO A 241 29.04 -19.56 5.97
N GLU A 242 29.79 -20.51 6.50
CA GLU A 242 29.23 -21.77 6.98
C GLU A 242 28.54 -21.55 8.34
N LEU A 243 27.28 -21.97 8.41
CA LEU A 243 26.48 -21.92 9.63
C LEU A 243 26.75 -23.14 10.50
N PRO A 244 26.42 -23.12 11.81
CA PRO A 244 26.56 -24.27 12.69
C PRO A 244 25.81 -25.53 12.23
N SER A 245 24.79 -25.36 11.38
CA SER A 245 24.05 -26.46 10.74
C SER A 245 24.80 -27.14 9.58
N GLY A 246 25.97 -26.63 9.17
CA GLY A 246 26.70 -27.05 7.97
C GLY A 246 26.18 -26.43 6.67
N ILE A 247 25.11 -25.63 6.72
CA ILE A 247 24.57 -24.92 5.56
C ILE A 247 25.43 -23.68 5.29
N SER A 248 25.83 -23.49 4.02
CA SER A 248 26.43 -22.23 3.56
C SER A 248 25.34 -21.28 3.08
N VAL A 249 25.44 -20.00 3.45
CA VAL A 249 24.48 -18.97 3.04
C VAL A 249 25.20 -17.89 2.24
N LEU A 250 24.72 -17.59 1.04
CA LEU A 250 25.22 -16.48 0.25
C LEU A 250 24.57 -15.17 0.73
N ASN A 251 25.33 -14.36 1.48
CA ASN A 251 24.91 -13.02 1.86
C ASN A 251 25.20 -12.05 0.72
N LYS A 252 24.14 -11.57 0.05
CA LYS A 252 24.28 -10.52 -0.95
C LYS A 252 24.69 -9.18 -0.30
N VAL A 253 24.16 -8.87 0.88
CA VAL A 253 24.66 -7.78 1.73
C VAL A 253 25.57 -8.38 2.81
N ALA A 254 26.83 -8.57 2.46
CA ALA A 254 27.82 -9.21 3.33
C ALA A 254 28.67 -8.16 4.07
N PHE A 255 28.58 -8.13 5.40
CA PHE A 255 29.57 -7.48 6.24
C PHE A 255 30.88 -8.25 6.17
N ILE A 256 32.00 -7.54 5.97
CA ILE A 256 33.34 -8.16 5.92
C ILE A 256 33.60 -8.85 7.25
N SER A 257 33.83 -10.17 7.23
CA SER A 257 34.08 -10.92 8.45
C SER A 257 35.52 -10.72 8.93
N PRO A 258 35.77 -10.48 10.22
CA PRO A 258 37.12 -10.55 10.78
C PRO A 258 37.79 -11.91 10.58
N ASP A 259 36.97 -12.96 10.44
CA ASP A 259 37.44 -14.32 10.19
C ASP A 259 37.85 -14.52 8.72
N GLU A 260 37.36 -13.67 7.78
CA GLU A 260 37.77 -13.68 6.37
C GLU A 260 38.97 -12.76 6.13
N ILE A 261 38.97 -11.57 6.74
CA ILE A 261 40.05 -10.61 6.68
C ILE A 261 40.42 -10.18 8.10
N ASN A 262 41.60 -10.59 8.54
CA ASN A 262 42.13 -10.26 9.86
C ASN A 262 42.68 -8.82 9.90
N ASP A 263 41.78 -7.84 9.89
CA ASP A 263 42.08 -6.42 10.09
C ASP A 263 41.22 -5.88 11.24
N PRO A 264 41.81 -5.23 12.28
CA PRO A 264 41.09 -4.74 13.45
C PRO A 264 39.91 -3.82 13.12
N LYS A 265 39.93 -3.10 11.99
CA LYS A 265 38.82 -2.22 11.62
C LYS A 265 37.50 -2.99 11.38
N TYR A 266 37.58 -4.27 11.03
CA TYR A 266 36.41 -5.11 10.77
C TYR A 266 35.82 -5.74 12.04
N GLU A 267 36.46 -5.62 13.20
CA GLU A 267 35.95 -6.16 14.48
C GLU A 267 34.55 -5.65 14.84
N ILE A 268 34.22 -4.42 14.43
CA ILE A 268 32.86 -3.87 14.57
C ILE A 268 31.78 -4.74 13.92
N ASN A 269 32.11 -5.50 12.87
CA ASN A 269 31.15 -6.36 12.20
C ASN A 269 30.78 -7.60 13.02
N ARG A 270 31.51 -7.95 14.10
CA ARG A 270 31.13 -9.08 14.98
C ARG A 270 29.74 -8.93 15.62
N TYR A 271 29.23 -7.70 15.69
CA TYR A 271 27.86 -7.42 16.10
C TYR A 271 26.79 -7.88 15.09
N VAL A 272 27.20 -8.39 13.93
CA VAL A 272 26.33 -8.98 12.91
C VAL A 272 26.53 -10.51 12.88
N SER A 273 25.41 -11.21 12.89
CA SER A 273 25.34 -12.67 12.73
C SER A 273 25.73 -13.09 11.31
N ARG A 274 26.30 -14.30 11.14
CA ARG A 274 26.61 -14.90 9.83
C ARG A 274 25.42 -14.93 8.87
N SER A 275 24.20 -15.08 9.38
CA SER A 275 22.95 -14.77 8.68
C SER A 275 22.00 -14.12 9.68
N ILE A 276 21.67 -12.84 9.51
CA ILE A 276 20.90 -12.08 10.52
C ILE A 276 19.50 -11.72 10.06
N ALA A 277 19.34 -11.37 8.79
CA ALA A 277 18.10 -10.91 8.20
C ALA A 277 18.15 -11.11 6.68
N TYR A 278 17.03 -10.94 6.01
CA TYR A 278 16.99 -10.87 4.55
C TYR A 278 15.93 -9.87 4.10
N ILE A 279 16.21 -9.23 2.97
CA ILE A 279 15.29 -8.35 2.27
C ILE A 279 14.69 -9.13 1.10
N PHE A 280 13.40 -9.03 0.87
CA PHE A 280 12.74 -9.62 -0.29
C PHE A 280 11.72 -8.64 -0.86
N TYR A 281 11.35 -8.85 -2.12
CA TYR A 281 10.34 -8.04 -2.79
C TYR A 281 8.99 -8.77 -2.76
N ASP A 282 7.97 -8.14 -2.20
CA ASP A 282 6.60 -8.65 -2.25
C ASP A 282 5.90 -8.10 -3.49
N GLN A 283 5.73 -8.99 -4.48
CA GLN A 283 5.11 -8.65 -5.76
C GLN A 283 3.65 -8.16 -5.62
N ASN A 284 2.92 -8.57 -4.58
CA ASN A 284 1.52 -8.21 -4.41
C ASN A 284 1.36 -6.77 -3.90
N SER A 285 2.25 -6.36 -2.99
CA SER A 285 2.26 -5.02 -2.42
C SER A 285 3.23 -4.07 -3.14
N ASN A 286 4.01 -4.56 -4.11
CA ASN A 286 5.06 -3.79 -4.77
C ASN A 286 6.00 -3.09 -3.76
N GLU A 287 6.37 -3.80 -2.68
CA GLU A 287 7.16 -3.27 -1.58
C GLU A 287 8.37 -4.16 -1.30
N PHE A 288 9.50 -3.55 -0.91
CA PHE A 288 10.58 -4.29 -0.27
C PHE A 288 10.24 -4.51 1.20
N LYS A 289 10.39 -5.76 1.65
CA LYS A 289 10.17 -6.16 3.04
C LYS A 289 11.43 -6.76 3.63
N ILE A 290 11.57 -6.68 4.94
CA ILE A 290 12.64 -7.32 5.69
C ILE A 290 12.08 -8.29 6.72
N MET A 291 12.78 -9.41 6.87
CA MET A 291 12.52 -10.41 7.89
C MET A 291 13.83 -10.84 8.57
N ARG A 292 13.71 -11.30 9.82
CA ARG A 292 14.82 -11.92 10.53
C ARG A 292 15.11 -13.30 9.92
N SER A 293 16.38 -13.65 9.77
CA SER A 293 16.76 -14.93 9.18
C SER A 293 16.42 -16.09 10.10
N LYS A 294 15.72 -17.11 9.58
CA LYS A 294 15.47 -18.37 10.27
C LYS A 294 16.72 -19.26 10.37
N LEU A 295 17.73 -18.98 9.54
CA LEU A 295 18.91 -19.83 9.41
C LEU A 295 19.87 -19.67 10.60
N MET A 296 19.84 -18.52 11.28
CA MET A 296 20.62 -18.30 12.50
C MET A 296 19.90 -17.35 13.44
N ASP A 297 18.80 -17.83 14.03
CA ASP A 297 18.00 -17.05 14.96
C ASP A 297 18.64 -17.01 16.36
N ASN A 298 19.54 -16.04 16.55
CA ASN A 298 20.03 -15.70 17.87
C ASN A 298 19.17 -14.59 18.46
N SER A 299 18.22 -14.92 19.34
CA SER A 299 17.29 -13.95 19.97
C SER A 299 17.99 -12.82 20.74
N GLN A 300 19.26 -12.99 21.11
CA GLN A 300 20.04 -11.94 21.76
C GLN A 300 20.43 -10.81 20.81
N HIS A 301 20.44 -11.05 19.49
CA HIS A 301 20.76 -10.01 18.52
C HIS A 301 19.59 -9.05 18.35
N ILE A 302 19.82 -7.79 18.63
CA ILE A 302 18.82 -6.74 18.46
C ILE A 302 18.86 -6.28 17.00
N VAL A 303 17.76 -6.40 16.28
CA VAL A 303 17.62 -5.89 14.91
C VAL A 303 16.48 -4.88 14.91
N LYS A 304 16.74 -3.66 14.44
CA LYS A 304 15.74 -2.58 14.43
C LYS A 304 15.74 -1.83 13.11
N ILE A 305 14.56 -1.51 12.60
CA ILE A 305 14.37 -0.46 11.60
C ILE A 305 14.22 0.86 12.36
N VAL A 306 15.00 1.85 11.98
CA VAL A 306 14.93 3.23 12.47
C VAL A 306 14.45 4.09 11.31
N ARG A 307 13.25 4.62 11.47
CA ARG A 307 12.57 5.45 10.47
C ARG A 307 12.49 6.88 10.97
N ILE A 308 13.12 7.79 10.24
CA ILE A 308 13.11 9.22 10.56
C ILE A 308 11.93 9.85 9.81
N ARG A 309 11.01 10.45 10.54
CA ARG A 309 9.90 11.26 10.01
C ARG A 309 10.16 12.73 10.36
N LYS A 310 9.43 13.65 9.71
CA LYS A 310 9.61 15.11 9.87
C LYS A 310 9.72 15.57 11.34
N ASN A 311 8.94 14.97 12.25
CA ASN A 311 8.87 15.36 13.65
C ASN A 311 9.08 14.20 14.64
N SER A 312 9.46 13.00 14.18
CA SER A 312 9.59 11.85 15.07
C SER A 312 10.57 10.81 14.54
N VAL A 313 11.10 9.99 15.46
CA VAL A 313 11.89 8.80 15.13
C VAL A 313 11.10 7.59 15.58
N GLU A 314 10.75 6.75 14.62
CA GLU A 314 10.09 5.47 14.85
C GLU A 314 11.15 4.36 14.88
N LYS A 315 11.04 3.44 15.85
CA LYS A 315 11.93 2.29 16.00
C LYS A 315 11.11 1.01 16.02
N ILE A 316 11.29 0.17 15.01
CA ILE A 316 10.56 -1.08 14.84
C ILE A 316 11.54 -2.23 15.09
N SER A 317 11.30 -3.02 16.14
CA SER A 317 12.18 -4.15 16.48
C SER A 317 11.74 -5.43 15.77
N LEU A 318 12.68 -6.11 15.11
CA LEU A 318 12.47 -7.40 14.45
C LEU A 318 12.66 -8.51 15.48
N ASN A 319 11.63 -8.74 16.29
CA ASN A 319 11.69 -9.60 17.48
C ASN A 319 11.59 -11.10 17.19
N ASN A 320 11.07 -11.51 16.03
CA ASN A 320 10.90 -12.91 15.66
C ASN A 320 11.16 -13.11 14.16
N THR A 321 11.21 -14.37 13.73
CA THR A 321 11.48 -14.79 12.35
C THR A 321 10.23 -15.01 11.49
N MET A 322 9.04 -14.73 12.04
CA MET A 322 7.76 -14.92 11.35
C MET A 322 7.15 -13.62 10.83
N ASN A 323 7.52 -12.48 11.42
CA ASN A 323 6.97 -11.18 11.04
C ASN A 323 7.80 -10.53 9.94
N GLU A 324 7.11 -10.08 8.90
CA GLU A 324 7.62 -9.21 7.85
C GLU A 324 7.39 -7.73 8.16
N TYR A 325 8.30 -6.88 7.71
CA TYR A 325 8.21 -5.43 7.89
C TYR A 325 8.51 -4.71 6.59
N THR A 326 7.59 -3.84 6.14
CA THR A 326 7.79 -2.98 4.97
C THR A 326 8.93 -1.99 5.21
N LEU A 327 9.89 -1.98 4.28
CA LEU A 327 10.97 -0.99 4.21
C LEU A 327 10.50 0.23 3.41
N ASN A 328 10.87 1.41 3.90
CA ASN A 328 10.64 2.67 3.23
C ASN A 328 11.97 3.29 2.79
N ASP A 329 11.93 4.18 1.79
CA ASP A 329 13.10 4.98 1.43
C ASP A 329 13.64 5.76 2.64
N GLY A 330 14.96 5.71 2.80
CA GLY A 330 15.68 6.38 3.90
C GLY A 330 15.70 5.61 5.22
N ASP A 331 15.03 4.45 5.32
CA ASP A 331 15.09 3.61 6.52
C ASP A 331 16.54 3.21 6.85
N GLN A 332 16.86 3.16 8.15
CA GLN A 332 18.10 2.57 8.64
C GLN A 332 17.84 1.25 9.35
N ILE A 333 18.55 0.19 8.97
CA ILE A 333 18.52 -1.08 9.68
C ILE A 333 19.74 -1.12 10.60
N THR A 334 19.52 -1.36 11.89
CA THR A 334 20.57 -1.42 12.90
C THR A 334 20.68 -2.82 13.49
N PHE A 335 21.92 -3.24 13.73
CA PHE A 335 22.26 -4.54 14.32
C PHE A 335 23.03 -4.31 15.62
N ASN A 336 22.47 -4.81 16.72
CA ASN A 336 22.91 -4.59 18.09
C ASN A 336 23.17 -3.11 18.43
N GLU A 337 22.55 -2.18 17.71
CA GLU A 337 22.78 -0.74 17.78
C GLU A 337 24.24 -0.29 17.54
N LYS A 338 25.08 -1.20 17.03
CA LYS A 338 26.51 -0.96 16.78
C LYS A 338 26.83 -0.84 15.30
N VAL A 339 26.11 -1.55 14.45
CA VAL A 339 26.31 -1.60 12.99
C VAL A 339 25.01 -1.16 12.32
N SER A 340 25.08 -0.46 11.19
CA SER A 340 23.89 -0.01 10.50
C SER A 340 24.02 0.08 8.99
N LEU A 341 22.91 -0.20 8.32
CA LEU A 341 22.70 -0.04 6.90
C LEU A 341 21.67 1.06 6.65
N LYS A 342 21.83 1.83 5.59
CA LYS A 342 20.80 2.70 5.04
C LYS A 342 20.21 2.05 3.80
N ILE A 343 18.89 2.07 3.73
CA ILE A 343 18.11 1.62 2.58
C ILE A 343 17.69 2.86 1.79
N SER A 344 17.84 2.77 0.47
CA SER A 344 17.24 3.73 -0.45
C SER A 344 16.38 2.99 -1.47
N ILE A 345 15.12 3.41 -1.62
CA ILE A 345 14.15 2.80 -2.54
C ILE A 345 13.79 3.85 -3.57
N PHE A 346 13.88 3.49 -4.84
CA PHE A 346 13.64 4.40 -5.95
C PHE A 346 12.95 3.67 -7.09
N GLU A 347 12.17 4.43 -7.84
CA GLU A 347 11.52 3.97 -9.05
C GLU A 347 12.53 3.86 -10.19
N VAL A 348 12.27 2.90 -11.08
CA VAL A 348 13.05 2.68 -12.29
C VAL A 348 12.12 2.85 -13.47
N ASP A 349 12.51 3.72 -14.39
CA ASP A 349 11.80 3.99 -15.64
C ASP A 349 11.81 2.81 -16.61
#